data_AF-A0A4R6PZ06-F1
#
_entry.id   AF-A0A4R6PZ06-F1
#
_cell.length_a   1.000
_cell.length_b   1.000
_cell.length_c   1.000
_cell.angle_alpha   90.00
_cell.angle_beta   90.00
_cell.angle_gamma   90.00
#
_symmetry.space_group_name_H-M   'P 1'
#
loop_
_entity.id
_entity.type
_entity.pdbx_description
1 polymer ?
#
loop_
_entity_poly.entity_id
_entity_poly.type
_entity_poly.pdbx_seq_one_letter_code
_entity_poly.pdbx_strand_id
1 'polypeptide(L)' 'MQIKKEDLLRIKTKIDDDEVAIFNLTQVTKYLLAGVKAERYFADEPTNTIVFVFKKENTKEVYIEWLNHSL' A
#
# COMPACT_ATOMS: atom_id res chain seq x y z
N MET A 1 13.40 -0.81 -11.25
CA MET A 1 13.46 -1.96 -10.33
C MET A 1 12.16 -2.71 -10.43
N GLN A 2 12.17 -4.02 -10.68
CA GLN A 2 10.97 -4.82 -10.92
C GLN A 2 10.72 -5.71 -9.70
N ILE A 3 9.58 -5.52 -9.03
CA ILE A 3 9.17 -6.38 -7.90
C ILE A 3 8.72 -7.73 -8.44
N LYS A 4 9.25 -8.82 -7.89
CA LYS A 4 8.92 -10.19 -8.28
C LYS A 4 7.81 -10.76 -7.40
N LYS A 5 7.21 -11.87 -7.84
CA LYS A 5 6.18 -12.59 -7.07
C LYS A 5 6.67 -13.00 -5.68
N GLU A 6 7.93 -13.40 -5.56
CA GLU A 6 8.56 -13.80 -4.30
C GLU A 6 8.64 -12.64 -3.30
N ASP A 7 8.89 -11.43 -3.79
CA ASP A 7 8.90 -10.22 -2.97
C ASP A 7 7.50 -9.91 -2.42
N LEU A 8 6.46 -10.07 -3.27
CA LEU A 8 5.06 -9.90 -2.85
C LEU A 8 4.66 -10.91 -1.77
N LEU A 9 5.06 -12.17 -1.92
CA LEU A 9 4.79 -13.22 -0.93
C LEU A 9 5.47 -12.89 0.41
N ARG A 10 6.74 -12.46 0.37
CA ARG A 10 7.48 -12.03 1.57
C ARG A 10 6.85 -10.81 2.25
N ILE A 11 6.40 -9.83 1.48
CA ILE A 11 5.71 -8.66 2.04
C ILE A 11 4.38 -9.08 2.66
N LYS A 12 3.67 -10.01 2.03
CA LYS A 12 2.39 -10.51 2.54
C LYS A 12 2.51 -11.24 3.89
N THR A 13 3.65 -11.86 4.21
CA THR A 13 3.85 -12.47 5.54
C THR A 13 4.06 -11.45 6.67
N LYS A 14 4.23 -10.16 6.34
CA LYS A 14 4.44 -9.07 7.31
C LYS A 14 3.19 -8.23 7.56
N ILE A 15 2.06 -8.58 6.94
CA ILE A 15 0.80 -7.85 7.06
C ILE A 15 -0.37 -8.79 7.33
N ASP A 16 -1.40 -8.26 7.97
CA ASP A 16 -2.61 -9.01 8.27
C ASP A 16 -3.51 -9.15 7.04
N ASP A 17 -4.56 -9.97 7.15
CA ASP A 17 -5.50 -10.22 6.05
C ASP A 17 -6.46 -9.07 5.78
N ASP A 18 -6.70 -8.20 6.77
CA ASP A 18 -7.48 -6.97 6.64
C ASP A 18 -6.63 -5.76 6.20
N GLU A 19 -5.35 -5.98 5.90
CA GLU A 19 -4.39 -4.94 5.56
C GLU A 19 -3.96 -4.99 4.09
N VAL A 20 -3.54 -3.84 3.57
CA VAL A 20 -2.94 -3.69 2.26
C VAL A 20 -1.56 -3.04 2.38
N ALA A 21 -0.57 -3.65 1.73
CA ALA A 21 0.78 -3.12 1.59
C ALA A 21 0.90 -2.36 0.27
N ILE A 22 1.39 -1.12 0.33
CA ILE A 22 1.60 -0.25 -0.81
C ILE A 22 3.03 0.29 -0.75
N PHE A 23 3.80 0.03 -1.80
CA PHE A 23 5.18 0.49 -1.96
C PHE A 23 5.33 1.54 -3.07
N ASN A 24 4.27 1.78 -3.86
CA ASN A 24 4.25 2.83 -4.87
C ASN A 24 3.94 4.18 -4.20
N LEU A 25 4.92 5.07 -4.15
CA LEU A 25 4.79 6.37 -3.48
C LEU A 25 3.68 7.26 -4.05
N THR A 26 3.38 7.17 -5.35
CA THR A 26 2.26 7.89 -5.96
C THR A 26 0.93 7.40 -5.39
N GLN A 27 0.76 6.09 -5.24
CA GLN A 27 -0.44 5.52 -4.61
C GLN A 27 -0.54 5.90 -3.13
N VAL A 28 0.57 5.81 -2.39
CA VAL A 28 0.63 6.22 -0.98
C VAL A 28 0.19 7.66 -0.82
N THR A 29 0.74 8.57 -1.63
CA THR A 29 0.44 10.00 -1.58
C THR A 29 -1.05 10.27 -1.80
N LYS A 30 -1.70 9.55 -2.73
CA LYS A 30 -3.14 9.69 -2.97
C LYS A 30 -3.97 9.35 -1.73
N TYR A 31 -3.68 8.23 -1.08
CA TYR A 31 -4.38 7.85 0.15
C TYR A 31 -4.16 8.87 1.27
N LEU A 32 -2.93 9.34 1.45
CA LEU A 32 -2.60 10.35 2.46
C LEU A 32 -3.32 11.68 2.19
N LEU A 33 -3.37 12.14 0.94
CA LEU A 33 -4.08 13.37 0.55
C LEU A 33 -5.60 13.26 0.73
N ALA A 34 -6.15 12.06 0.56
CA ALA A 34 -7.56 11.76 0.86
C ALA A 34 -7.84 11.60 2.37
N GLY A 35 -6.84 11.82 3.23
CA GLY A 35 -6.99 11.75 4.69
C GLY A 35 -6.87 10.33 5.27
N VAL A 36 -6.59 9.32 4.44
CA VAL A 36 -6.38 7.94 4.89
C VAL A 36 -5.00 7.83 5.51
N LYS A 37 -4.93 7.39 6.77
CA LYS A 37 -3.67 7.23 7.50
C LYS A 37 -3.08 5.84 7.26
N ALA A 38 -1.76 5.78 7.10
CA ALA A 38 -1.04 4.51 7.18
C ALA A 38 -0.98 4.07 8.65
N GLU A 39 -1.25 2.80 8.90
CA GLU A 39 -1.15 2.20 10.24
C GLU A 39 0.32 2.08 10.67
N ARG A 40 1.16 1.66 9.72
CA ARG A 40 2.61 1.50 9.91
C ARG A 40 3.34 1.51 8.57
N TYR A 41 4.66 1.57 8.65
CA TYR A 41 5.55 1.36 7.51
C TYR A 41 6.77 0.53 7.92
N PHE A 42 7.38 -0.15 6.95
CA PHE A 42 8.64 -0.86 7.17
C PHE A 42 9.50 -0.83 5.90
N ALA A 43 10.82 -0.97 6.09
CA ALA A 43 11.73 -1.16 4.97
C ALA A 43 11.76 -2.64 4.56
N ASP A 44 11.61 -2.91 3.26
CA ASP A 44 11.90 -4.22 2.67
C ASP A 44 13.32 -4.19 2.11
N GLU A 45 14.28 -4.69 2.89
CA GLU A 45 15.71 -4.67 2.56
C GLU A 45 16.04 -5.26 1.18
N PRO A 46 15.47 -6.41 0.74
CA PRO A 46 15.83 -7.00 -0.54
C PRO A 46 15.46 -6.13 -1.74
N THR A 47 14.39 -5.34 -1.63
CA THR A 47 13.99 -4.38 -2.66
C THR A 47 14.44 -2.96 -2.36
N ASN A 48 15.02 -2.70 -1.18
CA ASN A 48 15.34 -1.36 -0.69
C ASN A 48 14.16 -0.37 -0.85
N THR A 49 12.94 -0.84 -0.55
CA THR A 49 11.71 -0.04 -0.64
C THR A 49 11.07 0.18 0.72
N ILE A 50 10.38 1.30 0.88
CA ILE A 50 9.50 1.53 2.02
C ILE A 50 8.12 1.01 1.65
N VAL A 51 7.60 0.10 2.46
CA VAL A 51 6.25 -0.45 2.34
C VAL A 51 5.37 0.22 3.37
N PHE A 52 4.30 0.87 2.92
CA PHE A 52 3.27 1.47 3.77
C PHE A 52 2.11 0.50 3.90
N VAL A 53 1.62 0.33 5.13
CA VAL A 53 0.51 -0.58 5.44
C VAL A 53 -0.72 0.24 5.82
N PHE A 54 -1.84 -0.08 5.19
CA PHE A 54 -3.13 0.57 5.42
C PHE A 54 -4.19 -0.49 5.74
N LYS A 55 -5.26 -0.10 6.45
CA LYS A 55 -6.46 -0.94 6.59
C LYS A 55 -7.25 -0.93 5.29
N LYS A 56 -7.67 -2.12 4.83
CA LYS A 56 -8.43 -2.29 3.59
C LYS A 56 -9.72 -1.48 3.59
N GLU A 57 -10.44 -1.48 4.71
CA GLU A 57 -11.69 -0.72 4.88
C GLU A 57 -11.51 0.77 4.61
N ASN A 58 -10.40 1.36 5.06
CA ASN A 58 -10.12 2.80 4.92
C ASN A 58 -9.64 3.17 3.50
N THR A 59 -9.06 2.22 2.77
CA THR A 59 -8.58 2.45 1.39
C THR A 59 -9.66 2.23 0.32
N LYS A 60 -10.74 1.54 0.66
CA LYS A 60 -11.70 1.03 -0.33
C LYS A 60 -12.38 2.14 -1.14
N GLU A 61 -12.83 3.19 -0.47
CA GLU A 61 -13.55 4.30 -1.11
C GLU A 61 -12.65 5.10 -2.07
N VAL A 62 -11.48 5.53 -1.59
CA VAL A 62 -10.47 6.23 -2.39
C VAL A 62 -10.03 5.41 -3.60
N TYR A 63 -9.90 4.09 -3.45
CA TYR A 63 -9.58 3.20 -4.57
C TYR A 63 -10.68 3.18 -5.63
N ILE A 64 -11.95 3.13 -5.22
CA ILE A 64 -13.10 3.14 -6.13
C ILE A 64 -13.19 4.48 -6.87
N GLU A 65 -13.06 5.59 -6.16
CA GLU A 65 -13.04 6.94 -6.76
C GLU A 65 -11.91 7.07 -7.78
N TRP A 66 -10.74 6.52 -7.48
CA TRP A 66 -9.63 6.51 -8.41
C TRP A 66 -9.91 5.66 -9.66
N LEU A 67 -10.51 4.48 -9.52
CA LEU A 67 -10.92 3.66 -10.68
C LEU A 67 -11.97 4.38 -11.55
N ASN A 68 -12.80 5.21 -10.95
CA ASN A 68 -13.83 5.99 -11.64
C ASN A 68 -13.29 7.31 -12.24
N HIS A 69 -11.99 7.61 -12.12
CA HIS A 69 -11.37 8.85 -12.57
C HIS A 69 -12.02 10.12 -11.97
N SER A 70 -12.61 10.01 -10.77
CA SER A 70 -13.24 11.14 -10.07
C SER A 70 -12.31 11.84 -9.08
N LEU A 71 -11.03 11.45 -9.07
CA LEU A 71 -9.96 11.87 -8.16
C LEU A 71 -8.75 12.41 -8.92
#